data_AF-A0A1G8IJF2-F1
#
_entry.id   AF-A0A1G8IJF2-F1
#
_cell.length_a   1.000
_cell.length_b   1.000
_cell.length_c   1.000
_cell.angle_alpha   90.00
_cell.angle_beta   90.00
_cell.angle_gamma   90.00
#
_symmetry.space_group_name_H-M   'P 1'
#
loop_
_entity.id
_entity.type
_entity.pdbx_description
1 polymer ?
#
loop_
_entity_poly.entity_id
_entity_poly.type
_entity_poly.pdbx_seq_one_letter_code
_entity_poly.pdbx_strand_id
1 'polypeptide(L)'
;MLEQTLRRVESHKLFLLGLIRDRQGKWEVFTHNRHAVVPTQSFGTCYLAGTGTSLLAVKINERDRHAQASKKAAFTQRVSITENLAEGLSSDMLYAESDHLHGLDGMVSTYSCGGFYEWYRLVQEGVRKMPSRLDIHVTKTGDDVVITRLYLIASLQRLESKLDPIPTQKYAIQILSVVSEPTTPSQQTDGSWSLSTDNVDAVLIESTFELYDTPEKGGRISGPVPKDFLEKFFMESVSINRIRMICSSHGSAASRSISRLDVELDVLATASFEGGLLNLSLSEAVATTAAGMLQRLQEQSMPRQTRQPPSCGQ
;
A
#
# COMPACT_ATOMS: atom_id res chain seq x y z
N MET A 1 -31.58 -8.96 14.86
CA MET A 1 -30.60 -9.66 15.70
C MET A 1 -29.31 -8.84 15.82
N LEU A 2 -28.62 -8.47 14.72
CA LEU A 2 -27.41 -7.63 14.75
C LEU A 2 -27.61 -6.27 15.48
N GLU A 3 -28.67 -5.52 15.17
CA GLU A 3 -28.99 -4.26 15.86
C GLU A 3 -29.27 -4.43 17.37
N GLN A 4 -29.83 -5.58 17.78
CA GLN A 4 -30.09 -5.88 19.19
C GLN A 4 -28.81 -6.30 19.92
N THR A 5 -27.89 -6.98 19.24
CA THR A 5 -26.55 -7.30 19.75
C THR A 5 -25.70 -6.04 19.89
N LEU A 6 -25.75 -5.13 18.91
CA LEU A 6 -25.02 -3.87 18.96
C LEU A 6 -25.44 -3.01 20.15
N ARG A 7 -26.72 -3.02 20.55
CA ARG A 7 -27.18 -2.30 21.75
C ARG A 7 -26.63 -2.82 23.10
N ARG A 8 -26.05 -4.02 23.15
CA ARG A 8 -25.54 -4.66 24.38
C ARG A 8 -24.03 -4.47 24.61
N VAL A 9 -23.29 -4.13 23.57
CA VAL A 9 -21.87 -3.75 23.65
C VAL A 9 -21.81 -2.21 23.77
N GLU A 10 -20.70 -1.60 24.21
CA GLU A 10 -20.50 -0.14 24.17
C GLU A 10 -20.54 0.40 22.72
N SER A 11 -21.74 0.42 22.16
CA SER A 11 -22.02 0.44 20.73
C SER A 11 -21.56 1.72 20.06
N HIS A 12 -21.41 2.79 20.85
CA HIS A 12 -20.91 4.10 20.46
C HIS A 12 -19.41 4.10 20.14
N LYS A 13 -18.65 3.08 20.56
CA LYS A 13 -17.22 2.91 20.25
C LYS A 13 -16.96 2.02 19.03
N LEU A 14 -17.97 1.30 18.57
CA LEU A 14 -17.86 0.37 17.44
C LEU A 14 -18.18 1.09 16.13
N PHE A 15 -17.30 0.95 15.15
CA PHE A 15 -17.51 1.40 13.78
C PHE A 15 -17.71 0.18 12.90
N LEU A 16 -18.87 0.04 12.27
CA LEU A 16 -19.12 -1.05 11.33
C LEU A 16 -19.43 -0.48 9.96
N LEU A 17 -18.67 -0.94 8.98
CA LEU A 17 -18.89 -0.69 7.56
C LEU A 17 -18.91 -2.06 6.89
N GLY A 18 -20.02 -2.42 6.24
CA GLY A 18 -20.14 -3.74 5.64
C GLY A 18 -21.29 -3.85 4.65
N LEU A 19 -21.46 -5.05 4.10
CA LEU A 19 -22.62 -5.41 3.29
C LEU A 19 -23.45 -6.44 4.06
N ILE A 20 -24.76 -6.24 4.13
CA ILE A 20 -25.72 -7.22 4.66
C ILE A 20 -26.62 -7.70 3.52
N ARG A 21 -27.10 -8.94 3.58
CA ARG A 21 -28.16 -9.38 2.67
C ARG A 21 -29.51 -8.99 3.25
N ASP A 22 -30.34 -8.33 2.45
CA ASP A 22 -31.73 -8.10 2.77
C ASP A 22 -32.54 -9.41 2.76
N ARG A 23 -33.82 -9.32 3.09
CA ARG A 23 -34.71 -10.50 3.12
C ARG A 23 -34.93 -11.11 1.73
N GLN A 24 -34.61 -10.38 0.67
CA GLN A 24 -34.70 -10.76 -0.72
C GLN A 24 -33.37 -11.31 -1.25
N GLY A 25 -32.34 -11.41 -0.40
CA GLY A 25 -31.02 -11.94 -0.75
C GLY A 25 -30.11 -10.93 -1.46
N LYS A 26 -30.52 -9.66 -1.58
CA LYS A 26 -29.74 -8.60 -2.21
C LYS A 26 -28.78 -7.97 -1.20
N TRP A 27 -27.57 -7.64 -1.65
CA TRP A 27 -26.59 -6.95 -0.83
C TRP A 27 -26.92 -5.47 -0.68
N GLU A 28 -26.94 -4.99 0.56
CA GLU A 28 -27.13 -3.60 0.94
C GLU A 28 -25.99 -3.13 1.84
N VAL A 29 -25.63 -1.85 1.72
CA VAL A 29 -24.61 -1.25 2.57
C VAL A 29 -25.16 -1.07 3.98
N PHE A 30 -24.43 -1.59 4.96
CA PHE A 30 -24.68 -1.37 6.37
C PHE A 30 -23.58 -0.48 6.96
N THR A 31 -23.97 0.60 7.63
CA THR A 31 -23.04 1.49 8.34
C THR A 31 -23.52 1.78 9.75
N HIS A 32 -22.62 1.65 10.73
CA HIS A 32 -22.83 2.02 12.13
C HIS A 32 -21.73 2.97 12.60
N ASN A 33 -22.10 4.08 13.24
CA ASN A 33 -21.22 5.17 13.72
C ASN A 33 -20.26 5.77 12.68
N ARG A 34 -20.59 5.76 11.38
CA ARG A 34 -19.72 6.42 10.38
C ARG A 34 -19.49 7.89 10.71
N HIS A 35 -18.27 8.36 10.51
CA HIS A 35 -17.90 9.78 10.71
C HIS A 35 -18.08 10.61 9.43
N ALA A 36 -17.85 10.02 8.26
CA ALA A 36 -18.05 10.73 6.99
C ALA A 36 -18.49 9.80 5.85
N VAL A 37 -19.09 10.42 4.84
CA VAL A 37 -19.41 9.81 3.54
C VAL A 37 -18.85 10.72 2.46
N VAL A 38 -18.03 10.15 1.58
CA VAL A 38 -17.40 10.86 0.47
C VAL A 38 -17.93 10.28 -0.84
N PRO A 39 -18.91 10.92 -1.49
CA PRO A 39 -19.32 10.54 -2.83
C PRO A 39 -18.22 10.92 -3.83
N THR A 40 -17.88 9.99 -4.73
CA THR A 40 -16.85 10.18 -5.76
C THR A 40 -17.45 9.90 -7.14
N GLN A 41 -16.86 10.46 -8.19
CA GLN A 41 -17.30 10.17 -9.56
C GLN A 41 -16.65 8.91 -10.12
N SER A 42 -15.45 8.55 -9.64
CA SER A 42 -14.65 7.46 -10.20
C SER A 42 -14.68 6.17 -9.38
N PHE A 43 -14.97 6.25 -8.08
CA PHE A 43 -14.83 5.12 -7.14
C PHE A 43 -16.14 4.71 -6.45
N GLY A 44 -17.24 5.40 -6.72
CA GLY A 44 -18.51 5.21 -6.00
C GLY A 44 -18.55 5.99 -4.68
N THR A 45 -19.15 5.41 -3.63
CA THR A 45 -19.29 6.07 -2.33
C THR A 45 -18.30 5.48 -1.32
N CYS A 46 -17.44 6.32 -0.75
CA CYS A 46 -16.53 5.94 0.32
C CYS A 46 -17.16 6.24 1.68
N TYR A 47 -17.19 5.25 2.56
CA TYR A 47 -17.66 5.41 3.93
C TYR A 47 -16.45 5.40 4.86
N LEU A 48 -16.38 6.37 5.77
CA LEU A 48 -15.22 6.59 6.63
C LEU A 48 -15.62 6.59 8.10
N ALA A 49 -14.74 6.05 8.93
CA ALA A 49 -14.90 5.89 10.37
C ALA A 49 -13.54 5.98 11.07
N GLY A 50 -13.56 6.32 12.37
CA GLY A 50 -12.35 6.54 13.16
C GLY A 50 -11.74 7.94 13.03
N THR A 51 -10.64 8.16 13.75
CA THR A 51 -9.99 9.46 13.96
C THR A 51 -9.28 10.02 12.72
N GLY A 52 -8.91 9.17 11.75
CA GLY A 52 -8.25 9.57 10.49
C GLY A 52 -9.18 10.05 9.37
N THR A 53 -10.48 10.18 9.64
CA THR A 53 -11.52 10.39 8.61
C THR A 53 -11.28 11.65 7.76
N SER A 54 -10.92 12.78 8.37
CA SER A 54 -10.71 14.04 7.64
C SER A 54 -9.56 13.96 6.64
N LEU A 55 -8.44 13.33 7.03
CA LEU A 55 -7.27 13.14 6.17
C LEU A 55 -7.61 12.22 4.99
N LEU A 56 -8.29 11.10 5.26
CA LEU A 56 -8.70 10.15 4.22
C LEU A 56 -9.67 10.80 3.23
N ALA A 57 -10.60 11.63 3.69
CA ALA A 57 -11.53 12.34 2.82
C ALA A 57 -10.79 13.28 1.83
N VAL A 58 -9.77 14.00 2.30
CA VAL A 58 -8.93 14.85 1.43
C VAL A 58 -8.22 13.99 0.37
N LYS A 59 -7.54 12.92 0.78
CA LYS A 59 -6.81 12.02 -0.14
C LYS A 59 -7.73 11.34 -1.16
N ILE A 60 -8.93 10.93 -0.75
CA ILE A 60 -9.94 10.35 -1.65
C ILE A 60 -10.35 11.37 -2.72
N ASN A 61 -10.66 12.60 -2.33
CA ASN A 61 -11.04 13.65 -3.27
C ASN A 61 -9.91 14.05 -4.22
N GLU A 62 -8.66 14.07 -3.76
CA GLU A 62 -7.48 14.28 -4.62
C GLU A 62 -7.34 13.18 -5.67
N ARG A 63 -7.44 11.92 -5.25
CA ARG A 63 -7.39 10.77 -6.15
C ARG A 63 -8.56 10.74 -7.13
N ASP A 64 -9.77 11.16 -6.72
CA ASP A 64 -10.94 11.20 -7.59
C ASP A 64 -10.76 12.26 -8.70
N ARG A 65 -10.29 13.45 -8.33
CA ARG A 65 -9.93 14.49 -9.31
C ARG A 65 -8.85 14.01 -10.28
N HIS A 66 -7.82 13.32 -9.77
CA HIS A 66 -6.75 12.79 -10.61
C HIS A 66 -7.24 11.71 -11.59
N ALA A 67 -8.12 10.81 -11.13
CA ALA A 67 -8.75 9.79 -11.96
C ALA A 67 -9.62 10.41 -13.07
N GLN A 68 -10.38 11.46 -12.76
CA GLN A 68 -11.19 12.19 -13.75
C GLN A 68 -10.33 12.92 -14.81
N ALA A 69 -9.24 13.55 -14.38
CA ALA A 69 -8.32 14.26 -15.28
C ALA A 69 -7.58 13.29 -16.22
N SER A 70 -7.24 12.12 -15.71
CA SER A 70 -6.56 11.05 -16.43
C SER A 70 -7.57 10.21 -17.22
N LYS A 71 -8.20 10.80 -18.25
CA LYS A 71 -9.26 10.18 -19.10
C LYS A 71 -8.96 8.80 -19.72
N LYS A 72 -7.80 8.20 -19.45
CA LYS A 72 -7.35 6.89 -19.95
C LYS A 72 -6.06 6.46 -19.22
N ALA A 73 -5.95 6.64 -17.91
CA ALA A 73 -4.93 5.87 -17.20
C ALA A 73 -5.25 4.39 -17.49
N ALA A 74 -4.38 3.72 -18.23
CA ALA A 74 -4.57 2.34 -18.66
C ALA A 74 -4.58 1.46 -17.41
N PHE A 75 -5.75 1.35 -16.79
CA PHE A 75 -5.98 0.39 -15.73
C PHE A 75 -5.83 -0.97 -16.40
N THR A 76 -4.72 -1.64 -16.08
CA THR A 76 -4.53 -3.03 -16.45
C THR A 76 -5.76 -3.79 -15.95
N GLN A 77 -6.39 -4.62 -16.80
CA GLN A 77 -7.64 -5.34 -16.50
C GLN A 77 -7.61 -6.17 -15.18
N ARG A 78 -6.44 -6.32 -14.54
CA ARG A 78 -6.23 -7.04 -13.28
C ARG A 78 -6.49 -6.23 -12.00
N VAL A 79 -6.45 -4.90 -12.04
CA VAL A 79 -6.64 -4.04 -10.86
C VAL A 79 -7.75 -3.03 -11.12
N SER A 80 -8.81 -3.06 -10.32
CA SER A 80 -9.90 -2.11 -10.44
C SER A 80 -9.49 -0.71 -9.99
N ILE A 81 -10.26 0.30 -10.39
CA ILE A 81 -10.07 1.68 -9.97
C ILE A 81 -10.20 1.85 -8.45
N THR A 82 -11.07 1.05 -7.81
CA THR A 82 -11.26 1.03 -6.35
C THR A 82 -10.13 0.30 -5.62
N GLU A 83 -9.58 -0.76 -6.21
CA GLU A 83 -8.37 -1.43 -5.71
C GLU A 83 -7.19 -0.45 -5.77
N ASN A 84 -7.01 0.29 -6.87
CA ASN A 84 -5.96 1.31 -6.97
C ASN A 84 -6.13 2.43 -5.91
N LEU A 85 -7.36 2.88 -5.65
CA LEU A 85 -7.64 3.83 -4.57
C LEU A 85 -7.20 3.28 -3.21
N ALA A 86 -7.64 2.07 -2.85
CA ALA A 86 -7.32 1.42 -1.58
C ALA A 86 -5.81 1.26 -1.37
N GLU A 87 -5.11 0.71 -2.36
CA GLU A 87 -3.65 0.55 -2.32
C GLU A 87 -2.93 1.89 -2.23
N GLY A 88 -3.43 2.90 -2.94
CA GLY A 88 -2.88 4.24 -2.92
C GLY A 88 -3.01 4.91 -1.56
N LEU A 89 -4.18 4.85 -0.94
CA LEU A 89 -4.39 5.36 0.42
C LEU A 89 -3.47 4.65 1.41
N SER A 90 -3.32 3.32 1.33
CA SER A 90 -2.41 2.58 2.19
C SER A 90 -0.96 3.02 2.03
N SER A 91 -0.48 3.12 0.79
CA SER A 91 0.90 3.52 0.50
C SER A 91 1.17 4.97 0.91
N ASP A 92 0.21 5.89 0.71
CA ASP A 92 0.36 7.29 1.14
C ASP A 92 0.42 7.42 2.66
N MET A 93 -0.37 6.61 3.39
CA MET A 93 -0.35 6.57 4.86
C MET A 93 0.94 5.94 5.38
N LEU A 94 1.40 4.86 4.73
CA LEU A 94 2.68 4.23 5.04
C LEU A 94 3.86 5.19 4.83
N TYR A 95 3.82 5.99 3.76
CA TYR A 95 4.80 7.04 3.53
C TYR A 95 4.76 8.08 4.65
N ALA A 96 3.57 8.59 5.01
CA ALA A 96 3.44 9.60 6.06
C ALA A 96 3.94 9.12 7.43
N GLU A 97 3.76 7.83 7.76
CA GLU A 97 4.28 7.23 8.99
C GLU A 97 5.80 7.01 8.98
N SER A 98 6.40 6.87 7.80
CA SER A 98 7.81 6.47 7.65
C SER A 98 8.76 7.56 7.15
N ASP A 99 8.22 8.71 6.73
CA ASP A 99 8.98 9.87 6.29
C ASP A 99 9.66 10.55 7.49
N HIS A 100 10.98 10.73 7.44
CA HIS A 100 11.79 11.43 8.45
C HIS A 100 11.31 12.85 8.79
N LEU A 101 10.54 13.50 7.92
CA LEU A 101 9.95 14.82 8.16
C LEU A 101 8.61 14.77 8.91
N HIS A 102 7.97 13.61 8.99
CA HIS A 102 6.61 13.43 9.53
C HIS A 102 6.48 12.26 10.52
N GLY A 103 7.49 11.40 10.63
CA GLY A 103 7.56 10.22 11.49
C GLY A 103 8.79 10.24 12.39
N LEU A 104 8.63 9.65 13.58
CA LEU A 104 9.66 9.46 14.59
C LEU A 104 10.66 8.39 14.16
N ASP A 105 11.92 8.52 14.57
CA ASP A 105 12.93 7.45 14.48
C ASP A 105 12.39 6.18 15.16
N GLY A 106 12.23 5.09 14.40
CA GLY A 106 11.71 3.83 14.90
C GLY A 106 11.18 2.92 13.80
N MET A 107 10.93 1.65 14.14
CA MET A 107 10.28 0.73 13.22
C MET A 107 8.88 1.24 12.85
N VAL A 108 8.54 1.20 11.56
CA VAL A 108 7.19 1.50 11.03
C VAL A 108 6.09 0.68 11.74
N SER A 109 6.50 -0.40 12.40
CA SER A 109 5.65 -1.29 13.17
C SER A 109 5.05 -0.70 14.44
N THR A 110 5.64 0.33 15.08
CA THR A 110 5.24 0.80 16.43
C THR A 110 4.01 1.70 16.48
N TYR A 111 3.54 2.23 15.34
CA TYR A 111 2.41 3.16 15.34
C TYR A 111 1.14 2.51 14.79
N SER A 112 0.06 2.57 15.59
CA SER A 112 -1.28 2.06 15.26
C SER A 112 -2.06 2.99 14.31
N CYS A 113 -1.37 3.86 13.57
CA CYS A 113 -1.98 4.91 12.75
C CYS A 113 -2.44 4.44 11.35
N GLY A 114 -2.10 3.21 10.96
CA GLY A 114 -2.74 2.51 9.83
C GLY A 114 -2.01 2.45 8.50
N GLY A 115 -0.68 2.53 8.40
CA GLY A 115 0.04 2.38 7.10
C GLY A 115 -0.27 1.10 6.31
N PHE A 116 -0.75 0.06 6.99
CA PHE A 116 -1.19 -1.19 6.38
C PHE A 116 -2.65 -1.45 6.72
N TYR A 117 -3.51 -1.24 5.74
CA TYR A 117 -4.94 -1.50 5.88
C TYR A 117 -5.31 -2.84 5.26
N GLU A 118 -6.18 -3.55 5.96
CA GLU A 118 -6.88 -4.68 5.39
C GLU A 118 -7.87 -4.19 4.33
N TRP A 119 -7.64 -4.55 3.07
CA TRP A 119 -8.56 -4.28 1.99
C TRP A 119 -8.98 -5.56 1.31
N TYR A 120 -10.29 -5.72 1.18
CA TYR A 120 -10.89 -6.81 0.45
C TYR A 120 -11.97 -6.29 -0.47
N ARG A 121 -12.10 -6.93 -1.63
CA ARG A 121 -13.25 -6.77 -2.50
C ARG A 121 -14.29 -7.82 -2.12
N LEU A 122 -15.48 -7.37 -1.73
CA LEU A 122 -16.65 -8.24 -1.64
C LEU A 122 -17.24 -8.43 -3.05
N VAL A 123 -17.21 -9.66 -3.54
CA VAL A 123 -17.91 -10.11 -4.76
C VAL A 123 -18.99 -11.14 -4.39
N GLN A 124 -19.83 -11.55 -5.35
CA GLN A 124 -20.89 -12.53 -5.08
C GLN A 124 -20.32 -13.85 -4.56
N GLU A 125 -19.12 -14.20 -5.01
CA GLU A 125 -18.37 -15.41 -4.69
C GLU A 125 -17.59 -15.30 -3.36
N GLY A 126 -17.59 -14.13 -2.69
CA GLY A 126 -16.92 -13.92 -1.40
C GLY A 126 -15.89 -12.78 -1.41
N VAL A 127 -14.96 -12.79 -0.46
CA VAL A 127 -13.81 -11.88 -0.42
C VAL A 127 -12.72 -12.37 -1.37
N ARG A 128 -12.32 -11.51 -2.32
CA ARG A 128 -11.14 -11.75 -3.15
C ARG A 128 -9.88 -11.17 -2.49
N LYS A 129 -8.86 -12.00 -2.31
CA LYS A 129 -7.52 -11.59 -1.87
C LYS A 129 -6.85 -10.67 -2.90
N MET A 130 -6.12 -9.68 -2.40
CA MET A 130 -5.29 -8.81 -3.23
C MET A 130 -4.00 -9.51 -3.68
N PRO A 131 -3.59 -9.35 -4.96
CA PRO A 131 -2.29 -9.85 -5.42
C PRO A 131 -1.15 -9.16 -4.67
N SER A 132 -0.05 -9.90 -4.42
CA SER A 132 1.16 -9.35 -3.81
C SER A 132 1.71 -8.16 -4.59
N ARG A 133 2.35 -7.23 -3.90
CA ARG A 133 2.98 -6.05 -4.51
C ARG A 133 4.20 -5.60 -3.73
N LEU A 134 5.02 -4.79 -4.39
CA LEU A 134 6.11 -4.07 -3.76
C LEU A 134 5.77 -2.58 -3.64
N ASP A 135 5.88 -2.01 -2.46
CA ASP A 135 5.80 -0.57 -2.25
C ASP A 135 7.22 -0.03 -2.05
N ILE A 136 7.68 0.86 -2.94
CA ILE A 136 9.03 1.44 -2.94
C ILE A 136 8.94 2.94 -2.72
N HIS A 137 9.65 3.44 -1.72
CA HIS A 137 9.82 4.88 -1.50
C HIS A 137 11.22 5.29 -1.94
N VAL A 138 11.29 6.27 -2.82
CA VAL A 138 12.52 6.73 -3.45
C VAL A 138 12.65 8.23 -3.25
N THR A 139 13.82 8.69 -2.88
CA THR A 139 14.15 10.11 -2.86
C THR A 139 15.43 10.37 -3.64
N LYS A 140 15.72 11.65 -3.87
CA LYS A 140 16.99 12.09 -4.45
C LYS A 140 17.74 12.93 -3.43
N THR A 141 18.94 12.50 -3.08
CA THR A 141 19.82 13.17 -2.12
C THR A 141 21.07 13.60 -2.87
N GLY A 142 21.18 14.89 -3.21
CA GLY A 142 22.19 15.35 -4.16
C GLY A 142 21.93 14.77 -5.55
N ASP A 143 22.93 14.08 -6.11
CA ASP A 143 22.81 13.37 -7.39
C ASP A 143 22.38 11.91 -7.23
N ASP A 144 22.41 11.38 -6.00
CA ASP A 144 22.14 9.98 -5.73
C ASP A 144 20.64 9.71 -5.57
N VAL A 145 20.21 8.58 -6.15
CA VAL A 145 18.89 8.02 -5.92
C VAL A 145 18.96 7.12 -4.68
N VAL A 146 18.11 7.39 -3.70
CA VAL A 146 18.10 6.67 -2.43
C VAL A 146 16.75 6.00 -2.26
N ILE A 147 16.74 4.68 -2.04
CA ILE A 147 15.56 3.95 -1.61
C ILE A 147 15.48 4.11 -0.10
N THR A 148 14.48 4.85 0.38
CA THR A 148 14.31 5.10 1.80
C THR A 148 13.56 3.97 2.48
N ARG A 149 12.61 3.35 1.78
CA ARG A 149 11.81 2.23 2.27
C ARG A 149 11.43 1.29 1.14
N LEU A 150 11.30 0.01 1.48
CA LEU A 150 10.84 -1.02 0.56
C LEU A 150 10.05 -2.08 1.31
N TYR A 151 8.80 -2.30 0.89
CA TYR A 151 7.88 -3.24 1.52
C TYR A 151 7.38 -4.26 0.52
N LEU A 152 7.64 -5.54 0.80
CA LEU A 152 6.97 -6.64 0.12
C LEU A 152 5.68 -6.95 0.87
N ILE A 153 4.56 -6.70 0.22
CA ILE A 153 3.22 -6.88 0.78
C ILE A 153 2.59 -8.10 0.12
N ALA A 154 2.27 -9.11 0.94
CA ALA A 154 1.62 -10.33 0.51
C ALA A 154 0.50 -10.70 1.49
N SER A 155 -0.65 -11.15 1.01
CA SER A 155 -1.64 -11.76 1.92
C SER A 155 -1.36 -13.25 2.07
N LEU A 156 -1.48 -13.78 3.27
CA LEU A 156 -1.45 -15.21 3.54
C LEU A 156 -2.88 -15.71 3.69
N GLN A 157 -3.28 -16.65 2.85
CA GLN A 157 -4.53 -17.37 3.08
C GLN A 157 -4.25 -18.38 4.20
N ARG A 158 -4.97 -18.29 5.34
CA ARG A 158 -4.98 -19.40 6.28
C ARG A 158 -5.67 -20.56 5.57
N LEU A 159 -5.04 -21.74 5.59
CA LEU A 159 -5.62 -22.99 5.08
C LEU A 159 -7.08 -23.07 5.54
N GLU A 160 -8.00 -23.13 4.57
CA GLU A 160 -9.44 -23.13 4.81
C GLU A 160 -9.78 -24.17 5.88
N SER A 161 -10.35 -23.72 7.00
CA SER A 161 -11.07 -24.66 7.85
C SER A 161 -12.33 -25.04 7.07
N LYS A 162 -12.52 -26.34 6.80
CA LYS A 162 -13.70 -26.88 6.09
C LYS A 162 -15.04 -26.57 6.78
N LEU A 163 -15.01 -25.85 7.91
CA LEU A 163 -16.13 -25.56 8.78
C LEU A 163 -16.54 -24.08 8.78
N ASP A 164 -15.79 -23.19 8.12
CA ASP A 164 -16.15 -21.77 8.09
C ASP A 164 -17.31 -21.54 7.09
N PRO A 165 -18.46 -21.00 7.53
CA PRO A 165 -19.65 -20.84 6.69
C PRO A 165 -19.46 -19.83 5.55
N ILE A 166 -18.39 -19.04 5.58
CA ILE A 166 -17.99 -18.10 4.53
C ILE A 166 -16.46 -18.27 4.33
N PRO A 167 -15.99 -18.82 3.20
CA PRO A 167 -14.59 -19.25 3.01
C PRO A 167 -13.51 -18.17 3.13
N THR A 168 -13.91 -16.90 3.22
CA THR A 168 -13.05 -15.77 2.83
C THR A 168 -12.81 -14.75 3.95
N GLN A 169 -13.21 -15.05 5.19
CA GLN A 169 -13.13 -14.10 6.32
C GLN A 169 -11.80 -14.12 7.09
N LYS A 170 -10.93 -15.11 6.84
CA LYS A 170 -9.73 -15.37 7.66
C LYS A 170 -8.47 -15.38 6.81
N TYR A 171 -7.98 -14.21 6.42
CA TYR A 171 -6.65 -14.05 5.83
C TYR A 171 -5.80 -13.11 6.68
N ALA A 172 -4.49 -13.33 6.67
CA ALA A 172 -3.55 -12.38 7.28
C ALA A 172 -2.86 -11.58 6.18
N ILE A 173 -2.51 -10.34 6.47
CA ILE A 173 -1.61 -9.55 5.62
C ILE A 173 -0.23 -9.64 6.24
N GLN A 174 0.71 -10.15 5.45
CA GLN A 174 2.11 -10.14 5.79
C GLN A 174 2.79 -9.01 5.03
N ILE A 175 3.54 -8.20 5.76
CA ILE A 175 4.43 -7.21 5.18
C ILE A 175 5.84 -7.51 5.63
N LEU A 176 6.75 -7.64 4.67
CA LEU A 176 8.18 -7.68 4.92
C LEU A 176 8.76 -6.31 4.57
N SER A 177 9.39 -5.66 5.53
CA SER A 177 10.24 -4.48 5.32
C SER A 177 11.63 -4.97 4.94
N VAL A 178 11.97 -4.78 3.68
CA VAL A 178 13.25 -5.22 3.09
C VAL A 178 14.31 -4.12 3.17
N VAL A 179 13.88 -2.86 3.32
CA VAL A 179 14.77 -1.72 3.52
C VAL A 179 14.24 -0.93 4.70
N SER A 180 14.87 -1.11 5.86
CA SER A 180 14.59 -0.38 7.10
C SER A 180 15.43 0.90 7.21
N GLU A 181 16.61 0.93 6.60
CA GLU A 181 17.50 2.09 6.53
C GLU A 181 17.69 2.59 5.08
N PRO A 182 17.78 3.91 4.84
CA PRO A 182 17.98 4.46 3.50
C PRO A 182 19.22 3.86 2.81
N THR A 183 19.02 3.33 1.60
CA THR A 183 20.07 2.62 0.87
C THR A 183 20.09 3.06 -0.59
N THR A 184 21.29 3.23 -1.14
CA THR A 184 21.48 3.45 -2.58
C THR A 184 21.45 2.10 -3.30
N PRO A 185 20.51 1.87 -4.24
CA PRO A 185 20.51 0.64 -5.02
C PRO A 185 21.76 0.56 -5.91
N SER A 186 22.32 -0.63 -6.06
CA SER A 186 23.40 -0.87 -7.01
C SER A 186 22.82 -0.91 -8.43
N GLN A 187 23.31 -0.03 -9.31
CA GLN A 187 22.94 -0.06 -10.72
C GLN A 187 23.69 -1.17 -11.45
N GLN A 188 22.94 -2.01 -12.16
CA GLN A 188 23.46 -3.11 -12.95
C GLN A 188 23.71 -2.68 -14.41
N THR A 189 24.47 -3.49 -15.15
CA THR A 189 24.84 -3.20 -16.55
C THR A 189 23.66 -3.16 -17.50
N ASP A 190 22.58 -3.87 -17.19
CA ASP A 190 21.31 -3.87 -17.94
C ASP A 190 20.38 -2.71 -17.52
N GLY A 191 20.83 -1.80 -16.65
CA GLY A 191 20.03 -0.69 -16.15
C GLY A 191 19.08 -1.06 -15.01
N SER A 192 19.05 -2.33 -14.58
CA SER A 192 18.30 -2.77 -13.40
C SER A 192 18.95 -2.27 -12.09
N TRP A 193 18.19 -2.33 -11.00
CA TRP A 193 18.67 -2.03 -9.65
C TRP A 193 18.72 -3.30 -8.81
N SER A 194 19.76 -3.45 -7.98
CA SER A 194 19.85 -4.53 -7.01
C SER A 194 20.07 -4.02 -5.60
N LEU A 195 19.49 -4.72 -4.63
CA LEU A 195 19.68 -4.51 -3.20
C LEU A 195 19.88 -5.85 -2.51
N SER A 196 20.71 -5.85 -1.47
CA SER A 196 20.93 -7.02 -0.60
C SER A 196 20.93 -6.56 0.86
N THR A 197 20.24 -7.30 1.72
CA THR A 197 20.20 -7.01 3.17
C THR A 197 20.18 -8.30 3.98
N ASP A 198 20.78 -8.30 5.17
CA ASP A 198 20.55 -9.31 6.20
C ASP A 198 19.55 -8.85 7.28
N ASN A 199 19.12 -7.59 7.23
CA ASN A 199 18.19 -6.99 8.17
C ASN A 199 16.80 -6.86 7.54
N VAL A 200 15.90 -7.77 7.92
CA VAL A 200 14.51 -7.80 7.44
C VAL A 200 13.59 -7.78 8.64
N ASP A 201 12.72 -6.77 8.69
CA ASP A 201 11.65 -6.70 9.67
C ASP A 201 10.33 -7.13 9.02
N ALA A 202 9.41 -7.66 9.81
CA ALA A 202 8.06 -7.97 9.35
C ALA A 202 6.99 -7.41 10.24
N VAL A 203 5.83 -7.19 9.62
CA VAL A 203 4.57 -6.98 10.30
C VAL A 203 3.59 -8.02 9.76
N LEU A 204 3.03 -8.82 10.66
CA LEU A 204 1.87 -9.67 10.39
C LEU A 204 0.64 -8.97 10.97
N ILE A 205 -0.36 -8.76 10.12
CA ILE A 205 -1.64 -8.17 10.48
C ILE A 205 -2.69 -9.26 10.28
N GLU A 206 -3.28 -9.72 11.36
CA GLU A 206 -4.40 -10.63 11.30
C GLU A 206 -5.64 -9.92 10.77
N SER A 207 -6.59 -10.69 10.23
CA SER A 207 -7.85 -10.09 9.80
C SER A 207 -8.52 -9.38 10.97
N THR A 208 -9.09 -8.21 10.69
CA THR A 208 -9.96 -7.49 11.62
C THR A 208 -11.10 -8.37 12.10
N PHE A 209 -11.52 -9.35 11.29
CA PHE A 209 -12.56 -10.30 11.68
C PHE A 209 -12.11 -11.28 12.78
N GLU A 210 -10.82 -11.63 12.84
CA GLU A 210 -10.26 -12.50 13.88
C GLU A 210 -10.36 -11.84 15.27
N LEU A 211 -10.33 -10.50 15.33
CA LEU A 211 -10.51 -9.74 16.58
C LEU A 211 -11.92 -9.87 17.16
N TYR A 212 -12.94 -10.16 16.33
CA TYR A 212 -14.29 -10.43 16.84
C TYR A 212 -14.39 -11.81 17.49
N ASP A 213 -13.63 -12.79 16.98
CA ASP A 213 -13.60 -14.16 17.50
C ASP A 213 -12.66 -14.28 18.72
N THR A 214 -11.53 -13.54 18.73
CA THR A 214 -10.50 -13.60 19.78
C THR A 214 -9.97 -12.22 20.19
N PRO A 215 -10.78 -11.40 20.90
CA PRO A 215 -10.45 -10.00 21.20
C PRO A 215 -9.23 -9.80 22.10
N GLU A 216 -8.75 -10.84 22.78
CA GLU A 216 -7.57 -10.79 23.65
C GLU A 216 -6.24 -10.91 22.89
N LYS A 217 -6.27 -11.39 21.64
CA LYS A 217 -5.07 -11.43 20.79
C LYS A 217 -4.93 -10.10 20.08
N GLY A 218 -3.81 -9.41 20.30
CA GLY A 218 -3.46 -8.26 19.48
C GLY A 218 -3.33 -8.71 18.02
N GLY A 219 -4.19 -8.21 17.13
CA GLY A 219 -4.24 -8.60 15.71
C GLY A 219 -3.05 -8.13 14.87
N ARG A 220 -1.94 -7.76 15.51
CA ARG A 220 -0.71 -7.29 14.87
C ARG A 220 0.51 -7.80 15.63
N ILE A 221 1.40 -8.46 14.89
CA ILE A 221 2.69 -8.93 15.38
C ILE A 221 3.78 -8.27 14.53
N SER A 222 4.86 -7.81 15.16
CA SER A 222 5.96 -7.17 14.44
C SER A 222 7.31 -7.43 15.07
N GLY A 223 8.34 -7.50 14.25
CA GLY A 223 9.73 -7.62 14.70
C GLY A 223 10.66 -8.13 13.61
N PRO A 224 11.93 -8.34 13.95
CA PRO A 224 12.92 -8.91 13.02
C PRO A 224 12.52 -10.32 12.62
N VAL A 225 12.79 -10.66 11.36
CA VAL A 225 12.48 -11.99 10.80
C VAL A 225 13.67 -12.92 10.95
N PRO A 226 13.51 -14.09 11.59
CA PRO A 226 14.57 -15.09 11.65
C PRO A 226 15.01 -15.56 10.25
N LYS A 227 16.32 -15.79 10.07
CA LYS A 227 16.89 -16.21 8.77
C LYS A 227 16.29 -17.53 8.28
N ASP A 228 16.05 -18.49 9.17
CA ASP A 228 15.43 -19.77 8.83
C ASP A 228 13.98 -19.63 8.33
N PHE A 229 13.27 -18.58 8.77
CA PHE A 229 11.97 -18.24 8.22
C PHE A 229 12.11 -17.66 6.80
N LEU A 230 13.08 -16.78 6.56
CA LEU A 230 13.33 -16.22 5.23
C LEU A 230 13.76 -17.29 4.23
N GLU A 231 14.61 -18.23 4.63
CA GLU A 231 15.00 -19.40 3.81
C GLU A 231 13.78 -20.22 3.39
N LYS A 232 12.84 -20.46 4.31
CA LYS A 232 11.60 -21.19 4.02
C LYS A 232 10.65 -20.37 3.14
N PHE A 233 10.55 -19.07 3.39
CA PHE A 233 9.63 -18.19 2.66
C PHE A 233 10.09 -17.98 1.21
N PHE A 234 11.40 -17.88 0.98
CA PHE A 234 12.03 -17.68 -0.32
C PHE A 234 12.75 -18.94 -0.82
N MET A 235 12.23 -20.13 -0.49
CA MET A 235 12.73 -21.39 -1.06
C MET A 235 12.75 -21.37 -2.58
N GLU A 236 11.75 -20.71 -3.15
CA GLU A 236 11.72 -20.29 -4.54
C GLU A 236 11.77 -18.76 -4.61
N SER A 237 12.39 -18.24 -5.66
CA SER A 237 12.39 -16.80 -5.89
C SER A 237 10.97 -16.31 -6.13
N VAL A 238 10.64 -15.17 -5.52
CA VAL A 238 9.31 -14.56 -5.62
C VAL A 238 9.34 -13.52 -6.72
N SER A 239 8.64 -13.83 -7.82
CA SER A 239 8.40 -12.88 -8.92
C SER A 239 7.29 -11.89 -8.56
N ILE A 240 7.58 -10.60 -8.70
CA ILE A 240 6.69 -9.50 -8.36
C ILE A 240 6.38 -8.69 -9.62
N ASN A 241 5.10 -8.65 -9.97
CA ASN A 241 4.61 -8.00 -11.21
C ASN A 241 3.84 -6.71 -10.94
N ARG A 242 3.83 -6.25 -9.69
CA ARG A 242 3.09 -5.08 -9.23
C ARG A 242 3.97 -4.28 -8.29
N ILE A 243 4.27 -3.04 -8.69
CA ILE A 243 5.06 -2.11 -7.89
C ILE A 243 4.28 -0.82 -7.74
N ARG A 244 4.21 -0.30 -6.53
CA ARG A 244 3.81 1.09 -6.27
C ARG A 244 5.04 1.85 -5.83
N MET A 245 5.24 2.98 -6.47
CA MET A 245 6.39 3.84 -6.25
C MET A 245 5.92 5.19 -5.74
N ILE A 246 6.54 5.66 -4.67
CA ILE A 246 6.44 7.03 -4.20
C ILE A 246 7.82 7.65 -4.37
N CYS A 247 7.91 8.69 -5.20
CA CYS A 247 9.12 9.49 -5.33
C CYS A 247 8.91 10.81 -4.58
N SER A 248 9.87 11.22 -3.77
CA SER A 248 9.86 12.51 -3.09
C SER A 248 11.11 13.32 -3.40
N SER A 249 10.94 14.63 -3.49
CA SER A 249 12.01 15.61 -3.71
C SER A 249 11.57 16.96 -3.16
N HIS A 250 12.41 17.62 -2.35
CA HIS A 250 12.19 18.98 -1.84
C HIS A 250 10.79 19.24 -1.26
N GLY A 251 10.29 18.33 -0.42
CA GLY A 251 8.97 18.46 0.22
C GLY A 251 7.77 18.17 -0.68
N SER A 252 8.01 17.81 -1.95
CA SER A 252 6.97 17.32 -2.87
C SER A 252 7.08 15.82 -3.05
N ALA A 253 5.95 15.13 -3.23
CA ALA A 253 5.92 13.71 -3.52
C ALA A 253 4.95 13.41 -4.67
N ALA A 254 5.30 12.42 -5.49
CA ALA A 254 4.44 11.87 -6.53
C ALA A 254 4.39 10.35 -6.40
N SER A 255 3.22 9.76 -6.63
CA SER A 255 3.04 8.31 -6.62
C SER A 255 2.68 7.77 -7.99
N ARG A 256 3.15 6.57 -8.32
CA ARG A 256 2.82 5.85 -9.55
C ARG A 256 2.75 4.35 -9.30
N SER A 257 1.80 3.70 -9.94
CA SER A 257 1.74 2.24 -9.98
C SER A 257 2.26 1.71 -11.31
N ILE A 258 3.07 0.66 -11.24
CA ILE A 258 3.59 -0.10 -12.36
C ILE A 258 3.03 -1.51 -12.22
N SER A 259 2.41 -2.05 -13.26
CA SER A 259 1.88 -3.40 -13.25
C SER A 259 2.09 -4.05 -14.60
N ARG A 260 2.42 -5.34 -14.61
CA ARG A 260 2.59 -6.15 -15.82
C ARG A 260 1.50 -7.22 -15.91
N LEU A 261 1.01 -7.41 -17.14
CA LEU A 261 -0.11 -8.29 -17.44
C LEU A 261 0.35 -9.74 -17.72
N ASP A 262 1.61 -9.96 -18.06
CA ASP A 262 2.13 -11.30 -18.30
C ASP A 262 3.06 -11.71 -17.16
N VAL A 263 2.84 -12.88 -16.58
CA VAL A 263 3.55 -13.35 -15.38
C VAL A 263 4.88 -14.01 -15.76
N GLU A 264 5.00 -14.48 -17.01
CA GLU A 264 6.12 -15.33 -17.44
C GLU A 264 7.26 -14.56 -18.13
N LEU A 265 7.01 -13.38 -18.69
CA LEU A 265 8.00 -12.69 -19.55
C LEU A 265 8.45 -11.32 -19.06
N ASP A 266 7.78 -10.72 -18.06
CA ASP A 266 7.95 -9.29 -17.76
C ASP A 266 7.90 -8.99 -16.25
N VAL A 267 8.78 -9.63 -15.49
CA VAL A 267 8.87 -9.46 -14.03
C VAL A 267 9.39 -8.07 -13.67
N LEU A 268 8.70 -7.36 -12.77
CA LEU A 268 9.14 -6.03 -12.32
C LEU A 268 10.17 -6.09 -11.20
N ALA A 269 10.08 -7.10 -10.35
CA ALA A 269 11.09 -7.37 -9.33
C ALA A 269 11.14 -8.86 -8.97
N THR A 270 12.31 -9.33 -8.58
CA THR A 270 12.52 -10.69 -8.07
C THR A 270 13.14 -10.59 -6.70
N ALA A 271 12.59 -11.32 -5.72
CA ALA A 271 13.14 -11.45 -4.38
C ALA A 271 13.60 -12.90 -4.14
N SER A 272 14.82 -13.08 -3.62
CA SER A 272 15.35 -14.39 -3.24
C SER A 272 16.19 -14.30 -1.97
N PHE A 273 16.31 -15.39 -1.22
CA PHE A 273 17.14 -15.43 -0.01
C PHE A 273 18.29 -16.43 -0.21
N GLU A 274 19.52 -15.92 -0.30
CA GLU A 274 20.72 -16.73 -0.59
C GLU A 274 21.90 -16.23 0.24
N GLY A 275 22.71 -17.16 0.76
CA GLY A 275 23.91 -16.80 1.52
C GLY A 275 23.63 -16.02 2.82
N GLY A 276 22.42 -16.14 3.37
CA GLY A 276 21.99 -15.39 4.56
C GLY A 276 21.58 -13.94 4.28
N LEU A 277 21.39 -13.57 3.01
CA LEU A 277 20.97 -12.26 2.54
C LEU A 277 19.67 -12.36 1.72
N LEU A 278 18.75 -11.44 1.96
CA LEU A 278 17.62 -11.19 1.08
C LEU A 278 18.10 -10.31 -0.08
N ASN A 279 18.06 -10.85 -1.29
CA ASN A 279 18.41 -10.18 -2.53
C ASN A 279 17.14 -9.73 -3.25
N LEU A 280 17.14 -8.49 -3.72
CA LEU A 280 16.06 -7.93 -4.50
C LEU A 280 16.62 -7.31 -5.78
N SER A 281 16.12 -7.77 -6.92
CA SER A 281 16.41 -7.20 -8.23
C SER A 281 15.17 -6.50 -8.75
N LEU A 282 15.28 -5.23 -9.13
CA LEU A 282 14.23 -4.40 -9.70
C LEU A 282 14.56 -4.13 -11.18
N SER A 283 13.62 -4.35 -12.09
CA SER A 283 13.89 -4.22 -13.53
C SER A 283 14.22 -2.79 -13.95
N GLU A 284 14.85 -2.64 -15.12
CA GLU A 284 15.15 -1.33 -15.73
C GLU A 284 13.91 -0.43 -15.78
N ALA A 285 12.74 -0.99 -16.11
CA ALA A 285 11.49 -0.24 -16.17
C ALA A 285 11.13 0.45 -14.83
N VAL A 286 11.50 -0.15 -13.71
CA VAL A 286 11.33 0.42 -12.37
C VAL A 286 12.31 1.58 -12.18
N ALA A 287 13.59 1.36 -12.47
CA ALA A 287 14.65 2.36 -12.37
C ALA A 287 14.36 3.60 -13.24
N THR A 288 14.02 3.41 -14.51
CA THR A 288 13.66 4.50 -15.44
C THR A 288 12.43 5.25 -14.97
N THR A 289 11.43 4.55 -14.41
CA THR A 289 10.22 5.19 -13.88
C THR A 289 10.55 6.09 -12.70
N ALA A 290 11.39 5.63 -11.77
CA ALA A 290 11.85 6.41 -10.63
C ALA A 290 12.61 7.67 -11.09
N ALA A 291 13.58 7.50 -11.98
CA ALA A 291 14.37 8.62 -12.52
C ALA A 291 13.47 9.69 -13.17
N GLY A 292 12.53 9.28 -14.03
CA GLY A 292 11.60 10.21 -14.67
C GLY A 292 10.57 10.84 -13.73
N MET A 293 10.25 10.21 -12.59
CA MET A 293 9.43 10.82 -11.54
C MET A 293 10.21 11.86 -10.74
N LEU A 294 11.43 11.52 -10.32
CA LEU A 294 12.31 12.43 -9.57
C LEU A 294 12.66 13.67 -10.39
N GLN A 295 13.01 13.50 -11.68
CA GLN A 295 13.30 14.63 -12.56
C GLN A 295 12.13 15.62 -12.65
N ARG A 296 10.90 15.13 -12.86
CA ARG A 296 9.71 15.99 -12.94
C ARG A 296 9.42 16.74 -11.64
N LEU A 297 9.66 16.10 -10.50
CA LEU A 297 9.51 16.75 -9.19
C LEU A 297 10.56 17.86 -9.00
N GLN A 298 11.79 17.65 -9.46
CA GLN A 298 12.85 18.66 -9.41
C GLN A 298 12.50 19.88 -10.29
N GLU A 299 12.01 19.65 -11.51
CA GLU A 299 11.58 20.71 -12.44
C GLU A 299 10.40 21.54 -11.86
N GLN A 300 9.48 20.91 -11.13
CA GLN A 300 8.36 21.59 -10.49
C GLN A 300 8.76 22.39 -9.25
N SER A 301 9.85 22.01 -8.59
CA SER A 301 10.33 22.64 -7.36
C SER A 301 11.23 23.86 -7.62
N MET A 302 11.70 24.05 -8.86
CA MET A 302 12.48 25.24 -9.20
C MET A 302 11.57 26.49 -9.26
N PRO A 303 11.95 27.60 -8.61
CA PRO A 303 11.20 28.84 -8.74
C PRO A 303 11.15 29.24 -10.22
N ARG A 304 9.94 29.46 -10.76
CA ARG A 304 9.78 30.08 -12.07
C ARG A 304 10.56 31.39 -12.03
N GLN A 305 11.70 31.47 -12.70
CA GLN A 305 12.39 32.73 -12.90
C GLN A 305 11.38 33.68 -13.54
N THR A 306 10.94 34.67 -12.76
CA THR A 306 10.21 35.82 -13.27
C THR A 306 11.04 36.39 -14.40
N ARG A 307 10.54 36.26 -15.64
CA ARG A 307 11.08 37.00 -16.78
C ARG A 307 11.10 38.47 -16.38
N GLN A 308 12.30 39.02 -16.16
CA GLN A 308 12.45 40.46 -16.07
C GLN A 308 11.91 41.03 -17.38
N PRO A 309 10.99 42.01 -17.34
CA PRO A 309 10.59 42.70 -18.55
C PRO A 309 11.84 43.37 -19.15
N PRO A 310 11.96 43.42 -20.48
CA PRO A 310 13.10 44.06 -21.13
C PRO A 310 13.20 45.50 -20.62
N SER A 311 14.38 45.85 -20.11
CA SER A 311 14.71 47.23 -19.80
C SER A 311 14.49 48.08 -21.05
N CYS A 312 13.56 49.03 -20.99
CA CYS A 312 13.49 50.09 -21.98
C CYS A 312 14.83 50.83 -21.96
N GLY A 313 15.60 50.67 -23.04
CA GLY A 313 16.79 51.47 -23.30
C GLY A 313 16.41 52.94 -23.46
N GLN A 314 17.28 53.79 -22.91
CA GLN A 314 17.28 55.25 -23.08
C GLN A 314 17.54 55.64 -24.54
#